data_AF-A0A6B2LP46-F1
#
_entry.id   AF-A0A6B2LP46-F1
#
_cell.length_a   1.000
_cell.length_b   1.000
_cell.length_c   1.000
_cell.angle_alpha   90.00
_cell.angle_beta   90.00
_cell.angle_gamma   90.00
#
_symmetry.space_group_name_H-M   'P 1'
#
loop_
_entity.id
_entity.type
_entity.pdbx_description
1 polymer ?
#
loop_
_entity_poly.entity_id
_entity_poly.type
_entity_poly.pdbx_seq_one_letter_code
_entity_poly.pdbx_strand_id
1 'polypeptide(L)'
;MILSELLIIKSNVTITGSLSLFNGPFTLSSVHLFIKGNMNLINNSITLDLNSQVTLIGTLNLINSSLTVIYNTNNLLEGEIPQ
;
A
#
# COMPACT_ATOMS: atom_id res chain seq x y z
N MET A 1 -0.49 0.61 19.10
CA MET A 1 -1.60 -0.26 18.64
C MET A 1 -0.96 -1.35 17.80
N ILE A 2 -1.15 -2.63 18.13
CA ILE A 2 -0.69 -3.76 17.31
C ILE A 2 -1.93 -4.30 16.60
N LEU A 3 -1.97 -4.18 15.28
CA LEU A 3 -3.02 -4.73 14.42
C LEU A 3 -2.48 -6.04 13.86
N SER A 4 -3.11 -7.17 14.19
CA SER A 4 -2.73 -8.49 13.65
C SER A 4 -3.25 -8.72 12.23
N GLU A 5 -4.31 -8.00 11.85
CA GLU A 5 -4.88 -7.94 10.50
C GLU A 5 -5.53 -6.56 10.33
N LEU A 6 -5.52 -6.02 9.11
CA LEU A 6 -6.21 -4.77 8.79
C LEU A 6 -6.77 -4.82 7.37
N LEU A 7 -8.05 -4.49 7.26
CA LEU A 7 -8.77 -4.36 6.01
C LEU A 7 -9.36 -2.96 5.92
N ILE A 8 -8.93 -2.20 4.92
CA ILE A 8 -9.48 -0.88 4.61
C ILE A 8 -10.10 -0.94 3.22
N ILE A 9 -11.37 -0.51 3.12
CA ILE A 9 -12.16 -0.58 1.90
C ILE A 9 -12.75 0.79 1.60
N LYS A 10 -12.67 1.25 0.34
CA LYS A 10 -13.36 2.45 -0.17
C LYS A 10 -13.19 3.68 0.73
N SER A 11 -11.96 3.91 1.19
CA SER A 11 -11.66 4.93 2.18
C SER A 11 -10.55 5.85 1.69
N ASN A 12 -10.61 7.10 2.11
CA ASN A 12 -9.52 8.06 1.97
C ASN A 12 -8.90 8.25 3.36
N VAL A 13 -7.66 7.81 3.53
CA VAL A 13 -6.97 7.82 4.83
C VAL A 13 -5.76 8.72 4.72
N THR A 14 -5.67 9.72 5.61
CA THR A 14 -4.50 10.57 5.76
C THR A 14 -3.86 10.33 7.11
N ILE A 15 -2.56 10.03 7.11
CA ILE A 15 -1.76 9.88 8.33
C ILE A 15 -0.64 10.90 8.30
N THR A 16 -0.54 11.69 9.37
CA THR A 16 0.61 12.57 9.62
C THR A 16 1.41 11.98 10.77
N GLY A 17 2.72 11.83 10.58
CA GLY A 17 3.59 11.08 11.49
C GLY A 17 3.88 9.66 10.99
N SER A 18 4.35 8.80 11.90
CA SER A 18 4.81 7.46 11.52
C SER A 18 3.69 6.41 11.63
N LEU A 19 3.52 5.59 10.59
CA LEU A 19 2.72 4.38 10.61
C LEU A 19 3.66 3.18 10.82
N SER A 20 3.38 2.33 11.81
CA SER A 20 4.12 1.07 11.98
C SER A 20 3.13 -0.08 12.06
N LEU A 21 3.25 -1.02 11.13
CA LEU A 21 2.45 -2.23 11.04
C LEU A 21 3.34 -3.42 11.38
N PHE A 22 2.81 -4.36 12.17
CA PHE A 22 3.56 -5.48 12.71
C PHE A 22 2.74 -6.74 12.60
N ASN A 23 3.30 -7.73 11.90
CA ASN A 23 2.74 -9.05 11.69
C ASN A 23 1.39 -9.06 10.93
N GLY A 24 1.22 -10.08 10.10
CA GLY A 24 -0.07 -10.40 9.49
C GLY A 24 -0.37 -9.66 8.18
N PRO A 25 -1.47 -10.09 7.51
CA PRO A 25 -1.88 -9.57 6.21
C PRO A 25 -2.57 -8.21 6.31
N PHE A 26 -2.29 -7.35 5.32
CA PHE A 26 -2.90 -6.04 5.14
C PHE A 26 -3.47 -5.95 3.73
N THR A 27 -4.77 -5.74 3.61
CA THR A 27 -5.43 -5.58 2.31
C THR A 27 -6.02 -4.19 2.20
N LEU A 28 -5.58 -3.44 1.20
CA LEU A 28 -6.14 -2.14 0.83
C LEU A 28 -6.91 -2.33 -0.48
N SER A 29 -8.22 -2.08 -0.44
CA SER A 29 -9.09 -2.21 -1.61
C SER A 29 -9.86 -0.94 -1.89
N SER A 30 -9.65 -0.37 -3.08
CA SER A 30 -10.19 0.92 -3.50
C SER A 30 -9.90 2.04 -2.50
N VAL A 31 -8.68 2.08 -1.94
CA VAL A 31 -8.27 3.02 -0.89
C VAL A 31 -7.31 4.06 -1.43
N HIS A 32 -7.49 5.32 -1.05
CA HIS A 32 -6.44 6.35 -1.18
C HIS A 32 -5.78 6.56 0.18
N LEU A 33 -4.58 6.02 0.36
CA LEU A 33 -3.78 6.17 1.57
C LEU A 33 -2.67 7.19 1.34
N PHE A 34 -2.76 8.33 2.01
CA PHE A 34 -1.73 9.36 2.01
C PHE A 34 -1.01 9.38 3.36
N ILE A 35 0.31 9.25 3.35
CA ILE A 35 1.14 9.28 4.56
C ILE A 35 2.23 10.33 4.39
N LYS A 36 2.30 11.24 5.35
CA LYS A 36 3.40 12.20 5.49
C LYS A 36 4.18 11.88 6.77
N GLY A 37 5.29 11.17 6.61
CA GLY A 37 6.09 10.60 7.70
C GLY A 37 6.64 9.22 7.32
N ASN A 38 7.00 8.40 8.30
CA ASN A 38 7.64 7.11 8.04
C ASN A 38 6.61 5.97 8.06
N MET A 39 6.76 5.00 7.15
CA MET A 39 6.02 3.75 7.18
C MET A 39 6.99 2.60 7.49
N ASN A 40 6.76 1.88 8.59
CA ASN A 40 7.51 0.68 8.95
C ASN A 40 6.61 -0.54 8.85
N LEU A 41 7.01 -1.52 8.03
CA LEU A 41 6.29 -2.77 7.81
C LEU A 41 7.19 -3.92 8.22
N ILE A 42 6.77 -4.70 9.22
CA ILE A 42 7.58 -5.74 9.85
C ILE A 42 6.76 -7.03 9.87
N ASN A 43 7.25 -8.06 9.17
CA ASN A 43 6.59 -9.36 9.01
C ASN A 43 5.18 -9.27 8.40
N ASN A 44 5.00 -8.43 7.38
CA ASN A 44 3.69 -8.20 6.76
C ASN A 44 3.60 -8.76 5.34
N SER A 45 2.39 -9.15 4.95
CA SER A 45 2.02 -9.30 3.54
C SER A 45 0.99 -8.24 3.18
N ILE A 46 1.31 -7.35 2.24
CA ILE A 46 0.43 -6.24 1.86
C ILE A 46 -0.09 -6.46 0.44
N THR A 47 -1.40 -6.37 0.28
CA THR A 47 -2.08 -6.46 -1.01
C THR A 47 -2.77 -5.13 -1.33
N LEU A 48 -2.46 -4.57 -2.51
CA LEU A 48 -3.12 -3.40 -3.09
C LEU A 48 -3.93 -3.83 -4.32
N ASP A 49 -5.21 -3.46 -4.39
CA ASP A 49 -5.97 -3.63 -5.64
C ASP A 49 -5.72 -2.49 -6.65
N LEU A 50 -6.18 -2.69 -7.88
CA LEU A 50 -6.00 -1.75 -8.99
C LEU A 50 -6.64 -0.36 -8.77
N ASN A 51 -7.54 -0.24 -7.80
CA ASN A 51 -8.23 1.01 -7.47
C ASN A 51 -7.61 1.68 -6.24
N SER A 52 -6.57 1.08 -5.66
CA SER A 52 -5.89 1.61 -4.49
C SER A 52 -4.69 2.44 -4.89
N GLN A 53 -4.51 3.55 -4.19
CA GLN A 53 -3.37 4.43 -4.33
C GLN A 53 -2.74 4.61 -2.95
N VAL A 54 -1.43 4.37 -2.86
CA VAL A 54 -0.63 4.70 -1.68
C VAL A 54 0.37 5.77 -2.05
N THR A 55 0.28 6.92 -1.40
CA THR A 55 1.27 8.00 -1.52
C THR A 55 1.99 8.14 -0.19
N LEU A 56 3.29 7.94 -0.20
CA LEU A 56 4.16 8.12 0.95
C LEU A 56 5.13 9.26 0.67
N ILE A 57 5.08 10.29 1.49
CA ILE A 57 6.10 11.35 1.56
C ILE A 57 6.90 11.14 2.84
N GLY A 58 8.01 10.43 2.72
CA GLY A 58 8.91 10.06 3.82
C GLY A 58 9.61 8.73 3.54
N THR A 59 9.98 8.00 4.59
CA THR A 59 10.74 6.74 4.46
C THR A 59 9.82 5.52 4.55
N LEU A 60 9.99 4.57 3.64
CA LEU A 60 9.41 3.23 3.70
C LEU A 60 10.47 2.23 4.18
N ASN A 61 10.23 1.59 5.32
CA ASN A 61 11.06 0.50 5.84
C ASN A 61 10.30 -0.82 5.75
N LEU A 62 10.85 -1.76 4.98
CA LEU A 62 10.30 -3.11 4.82
C LEU A 62 11.25 -4.11 5.49
N ILE A 63 10.76 -4.84 6.49
CA ILE A 63 11.51 -5.89 7.18
C ILE A 63 10.69 -7.16 7.11
N ASN A 64 11.24 -8.21 6.47
CA ASN A 64 10.56 -9.49 6.25
C ASN A 64 9.13 -9.34 5.73
N SER A 65 8.91 -8.36 4.86
CA SER A 65 7.58 -8.01 4.37
C SER A 65 7.51 -8.10 2.84
N SER A 66 6.33 -8.43 2.33
CA SER A 66 6.04 -8.49 0.90
C SER A 66 4.95 -7.49 0.51
N LEU A 67 5.08 -6.91 -0.68
CA LEU A 67 4.06 -6.08 -1.30
C LEU A 67 3.60 -6.73 -2.61
N THR A 68 2.30 -6.95 -2.73
CA THR A 68 1.63 -7.48 -3.92
C THR A 68 0.67 -6.44 -4.46
N VAL A 69 0.84 -6.08 -5.74
CA VAL A 69 -0.09 -5.20 -6.46
C VAL A 69 -0.91 -6.06 -7.42
N ILE A 70 -2.22 -6.06 -7.24
CA ILE A 70 -3.15 -6.74 -8.14
C ILE A 70 -3.50 -5.79 -9.27
N TYR A 71 -2.89 -6.01 -10.44
CA TYR A 71 -3.22 -5.30 -11.67
C TYR A 71 -4.04 -6.21 -12.61
N ASN A 72 -4.88 -5.61 -13.44
CA ASN A 72 -5.56 -6.31 -14.52
C ASN A 72 -4.71 -6.22 -15.79
N THR A 73 -4.22 -7.35 -16.30
CA THR A 73 -3.45 -7.44 -17.55
C THR A 73 -4.28 -7.18 -18.81
N ASN A 74 -5.60 -6.97 -18.69
CA ASN A 74 -6.48 -6.69 -19.82
C ASN A 74 -6.51 -5.21 -20.24
N ASN A 75 -5.76 -4.33 -19.57
CA ASN A 75 -5.49 -3.00 -20.09
C ASN A 75 -4.17 -3.08 -20.88
N LEU A 76 -4.26 -3.08 -22.22
CA LEU A 76 -3.08 -2.85 -23.06
C LEU A 76 -2.36 -1.60 -22.55
N LEU A 77 -1.04 -1.71 -22.40
CA LEU A 77 -0.17 -0.55 -22.33
C LEU A 77 -0.27 0.16 -23.70
N GLU A 78 -1.22 1.07 -23.87
CA GLU A 78 -1.13 2.08 -24.92
C GLU A 78 -0.11 3.11 -24.47
N GLY A 79 1.16 2.81 -24.78
CA GLY A 79 2.26 3.76 -24.73
C GLY A 79 3.00 3.68 -26.05
N GLU A 80 3.02 4.78 -26.81
CA GLU A 80 3.89 4.88 -27.98
C GLU A 80 5.35 4.72 -27.55
N ILE A 81 6.09 3.85 -28.23
CA ILE A 81 7.54 3.84 -28.16
C ILE A 81 8.00 5.06 -28.97
N PRO A 82 8.66 6.07 -28.36
CA PRO A 82 9.21 7.17 -29.12
C PRO A 82 10.22 6.63 -30.12
N GLN A 83 10.13 7.06 -31.38
CA GLN A 83 11.14 6.78 -32.40
C GLN A 83 12.45 7.52 -32.11
#